data_AF-A0A9D2BYX6-F1
#
_entry.id   AF-A0A9D2BYX6-F1
#
_cell.length_a   1.000
_cell.length_b   1.000
_cell.length_c   1.000
_cell.angle_alpha   90.00
_cell.angle_beta   90.00
_cell.angle_gamma   90.00
#
_symmetry.space_group_name_H-M   'P 1'
#
loop_
_entity.id
_entity.type
_entity.pdbx_description
1 polymer ?
#
loop_
_entity_poly.entity_id
_entity_poly.type
_entity_poly.pdbx_seq_one_letter_code
_entity_poly.pdbx_strand_id
1 'polypeptide(L)'
;MAKQERGKKGQNLERQALLEGLAHTRSSIARAYAGFNRAADSELIESYVYEINALQARYGYLLRQLKGLECGEMPPQRERKACRPEGLRLLTPAGGTGEGKEAAGWNGWWNISLW
;
A
#
# COMPACT_ATOMS: atom_id res chain seq x y z
N MET A 1 -35.05 13.50 19.77
CA MET A 1 -34.54 12.91 18.52
C MET A 1 -33.15 13.43 18.05
N ALA A 2 -32.39 14.18 18.87
CA ALA A 2 -31.14 14.83 18.45
C ALA A 2 -29.85 13.95 18.50
N LYS A 3 -29.90 12.73 19.06
CA LYS A 3 -28.72 11.85 19.16
C LYS A 3 -28.36 11.15 17.85
N GLN A 4 -29.32 10.92 16.95
CA GLN A 4 -29.13 10.13 15.73
C GLN A 4 -28.29 10.88 14.66
N GLU A 5 -28.42 12.20 14.59
CA GLU A 5 -27.80 13.04 13.55
C GLU A 5 -26.28 13.20 13.72
N ARG A 6 -25.80 13.24 14.97
CA ARG A 6 -24.36 13.45 15.25
C ARG A 6 -23.50 12.24 14.85
N GLY A 7 -24.02 11.02 15.05
CA GLY A 7 -23.33 9.79 14.64
C GLY A 7 -23.23 9.64 13.13
N LYS A 8 -24.31 9.97 12.40
CA LYS A 8 -24.34 9.91 10.92
C LYS A 8 -23.39 10.92 10.27
N LYS A 9 -23.24 12.11 10.85
CA LYS A 9 -22.29 13.13 10.36
C LYS A 9 -20.84 12.66 10.48
N GLY A 10 -20.47 12.04 11.60
CA GLY A 10 -19.12 11.50 11.79
C GLY A 10 -18.75 10.42 10.77
N GLN A 11 -19.66 9.47 10.54
CA GLN A 11 -19.45 8.40 9.54
C GLN A 11 -19.35 8.95 8.12
N ASN A 12 -20.13 9.99 7.78
CA ASN A 12 -20.04 10.63 6.47
C ASN A 12 -18.69 11.34 6.26
N LEU A 13 -18.18 12.02 7.29
CA LEU A 13 -16.85 12.65 7.24
C LEU A 13 -15.73 11.62 7.08
N GLU A 14 -15.79 10.50 7.82
CA GLU A 14 -14.83 9.39 7.65
C GLU A 14 -14.88 8.81 6.23
N ARG A 15 -16.08 8.58 5.70
CA ARG A 15 -16.25 8.10 4.32
C ARG A 15 -15.66 9.08 3.31
N GLN A 16 -15.91 10.37 3.48
CA GLN A 16 -15.38 11.41 2.60
C GLN A 16 -13.85 11.47 2.66
N ALA A 17 -13.25 11.39 3.85
CA ALA A 17 -11.80 11.34 4.01
C ALA A 17 -11.16 10.11 3.35
N LEU A 18 -11.82 8.94 3.40
CA LEU A 18 -11.34 7.75 2.69
C LEU A 18 -11.40 7.91 1.17
N LEU A 19 -12.47 8.50 0.64
CA LEU A 19 -12.61 8.76 -0.79
C LEU A 19 -11.57 9.76 -1.30
N GLU A 20 -11.33 10.82 -0.53
CA GLU A 20 -10.26 11.79 -0.82
C GLU A 20 -8.89 11.11 -0.80
N GLY A 21 -8.63 10.28 0.20
CA GLY A 21 -7.42 9.47 0.28
C GLY A 21 -7.22 8.55 -0.94
N LEU A 22 -8.29 7.93 -1.45
CA LEU A 22 -8.24 7.09 -2.65
C LEU A 22 -7.91 7.90 -3.90
N ALA A 23 -8.58 9.04 -4.09
CA ALA A 23 -8.34 9.93 -5.23
C ALA A 23 -6.89 10.43 -5.22
N HIS A 24 -6.41 10.91 -4.07
CA HIS A 24 -5.05 11.37 -3.90
C HIS A 24 -4.03 10.24 -4.16
N THR A 25 -4.27 9.04 -3.62
CA THR A 25 -3.38 7.89 -3.85
C THR A 25 -3.32 7.53 -5.33
N ARG A 26 -4.46 7.55 -6.04
CA ARG A 26 -4.51 7.28 -7.50
C ARG A 26 -3.71 8.31 -8.29
N SER A 27 -3.80 9.59 -7.95
CA SER A 27 -2.97 10.65 -8.58
C SER A 27 -1.48 10.45 -8.31
N SER A 28 -1.11 10.06 -7.08
CA SER A 28 0.28 9.75 -6.73
C SER A 28 0.82 8.55 -7.50
N ILE A 29 0.00 7.52 -7.72
CA ILE A 29 0.38 6.35 -8.55
C ILE A 29 0.67 6.82 -9.99
N ALA A 30 -0.21 7.62 -10.59
CA ALA A 30 0.00 8.14 -11.93
C ALA A 30 1.28 8.98 -12.04
N ARG A 31 1.57 9.80 -11.02
CA ARG A 31 2.82 10.59 -10.94
C ARG A 31 4.05 9.69 -10.87
N ALA A 32 4.03 8.66 -10.03
CA ALA A 32 5.16 7.73 -9.89
C ALA A 32 5.41 6.97 -11.21
N TYR A 33 4.35 6.53 -11.90
CA TYR A 33 4.49 5.94 -13.24
C TYR A 33 5.08 6.90 -14.27
N ALA A 34 4.68 8.17 -14.27
CA ALA A 34 5.27 9.17 -15.16
C ALA A 34 6.76 9.40 -14.87
N GLY A 35 7.14 9.37 -13.58
CA GLY A 35 8.54 9.43 -13.14
C GLY A 35 9.34 8.21 -13.59
N PHE A 36 8.80 7.00 -13.38
CA PHE A 36 9.38 5.73 -13.82
C PHE A 36 9.65 5.72 -15.33
N ASN A 37 8.68 6.14 -16.14
CA ASN A 37 8.81 6.16 -17.61
C ASN A 37 9.87 7.15 -18.11
N ARG A 38 10.24 8.15 -17.31
CA ARG A 38 11.28 9.14 -17.65
C ARG A 38 12.63 8.80 -17.05
N ALA A 39 12.68 7.95 -16.03
CA ALA A 39 13.92 7.55 -15.38
C ALA A 39 14.73 6.61 -16.29
N ALA A 40 16.02 6.88 -16.41
CA ALA A 40 16.98 6.00 -17.08
C ALA A 40 18.02 5.40 -16.13
N ASP A 41 18.12 5.95 -14.91
CA ASP A 41 19.04 5.49 -13.87
C ASP A 41 18.41 4.30 -13.12
N SER A 42 19.19 3.23 -12.94
CA SER A 42 18.74 2.00 -12.28
C SER A 42 18.27 2.24 -10.84
N GLU A 43 18.98 3.08 -10.08
CA GLU A 43 18.62 3.36 -8.67
C GLU A 43 17.31 4.14 -8.60
N LEU A 44 17.09 5.06 -9.55
CA LEU A 44 15.83 5.81 -9.64
C LEU A 44 14.67 4.91 -10.06
N ILE A 45 14.89 4.01 -11.04
CA ILE A 45 13.91 3.02 -11.48
C ILE A 45 13.48 2.15 -10.29
N GLU A 46 14.44 1.61 -9.52
CA GLU A 46 14.15 0.83 -8.32
C GLU A 46 13.36 1.63 -7.28
N SER A 47 13.73 2.89 -7.04
CA SER A 47 12.99 3.76 -6.11
C SER A 47 11.51 3.93 -6.51
N TYR A 48 11.22 4.10 -7.81
CA TYR A 48 9.86 4.23 -8.30
C TYR A 48 9.08 2.92 -8.23
N VAL A 49 9.72 1.77 -8.44
CA VAL A 49 9.07 0.45 -8.24
C VAL A 49 8.61 0.30 -6.79
N TYR A 50 9.47 0.64 -5.82
CA TYR A 50 9.10 0.63 -4.41
C TYR A 50 7.98 1.65 -4.09
N GLU A 51 8.04 2.86 -4.65
CA GLU A 51 7.01 3.89 -4.46
C GLU A 51 5.65 3.42 -5.00
N ILE A 52 5.61 2.90 -6.24
CA ILE A 52 4.39 2.40 -6.88
C ILE A 52 3.78 1.26 -6.04
N ASN A 53 4.60 0.31 -5.59
CA ASN A 53 4.13 -0.81 -4.77
C ASN A 53 3.55 -0.33 -3.43
N ALA A 54 4.22 0.60 -2.76
CA ALA A 54 3.74 1.19 -1.50
C ALA A 54 2.41 1.92 -1.70
N LEU A 55 2.26 2.66 -2.80
CA LEU A 55 1.03 3.36 -3.14
C LEU A 55 -0.11 2.40 -3.49
N GLN A 56 0.15 1.33 -4.23
CA GLN A 56 -0.84 0.28 -4.52
C GLN A 56 -1.29 -0.44 -3.24
N ALA A 57 -0.38 -0.73 -2.31
CA ALA A 57 -0.71 -1.27 -0.99
C ALA A 57 -1.60 -0.32 -0.18
N ARG A 58 -1.28 0.98 -0.18
CA ARG A 58 -2.13 2.03 0.42
C ARG A 58 -3.52 2.09 -0.22
N TYR A 59 -3.60 2.03 -1.54
CA TYR A 59 -4.87 2.04 -2.26
C TYR A 59 -5.75 0.83 -1.87
N GLY A 60 -5.17 -0.37 -1.85
CA GLY A 60 -5.85 -1.57 -1.39
C GLY A 60 -6.29 -1.49 0.07
N TYR A 61 -5.48 -0.89 0.95
CA TYR A 61 -5.85 -0.64 2.35
C TYR A 61 -7.07 0.28 2.46
N LEU A 62 -7.07 1.41 1.76
CA LEU A 62 -8.18 2.37 1.79
C LEU A 62 -9.49 1.75 1.27
N LEU A 63 -9.43 0.89 0.26
CA LEU A 63 -10.61 0.14 -0.21
C LEU A 63 -11.17 -0.81 0.86
N ARG A 64 -10.29 -1.50 1.62
CA ARG A 64 -10.73 -2.35 2.74
C ARG A 64 -11.38 -1.54 3.85
N GLN A 65 -10.81 -0.36 4.16
CA GLN A 65 -11.37 0.56 5.15
C GLN A 65 -12.77 1.05 4.72
N LEU A 66 -12.93 1.43 3.45
CA LEU A 66 -14.21 1.89 2.93
C LEU A 66 -15.28 0.79 2.99
N LYS A 67 -14.92 -0.44 2.59
CA LYS A 67 -15.80 -1.62 2.71
C LYS A 67 -16.16 -1.92 4.16
N GLY A 68 -15.21 -1.78 5.10
CA GLY A 68 -15.48 -1.97 6.53
C GLY A 68 -16.46 -0.95 7.10
N LEU A 69 -16.38 0.31 6.65
CA LEU A 69 -17.37 1.34 7.00
C LEU A 69 -18.76 1.05 6.42
N GLU A 70 -18.82 0.52 5.18
CA GLU A 70 -20.09 0.21 4.50
C GLU A 70 -20.77 -1.07 5.06
N CYS A 71 -19.99 -2.07 5.48
CA CYS A 71 -20.51 -3.32 6.05
C CYS A 71 -20.67 -3.30 7.59
N GLY A 72 -20.21 -2.24 8.28
CA GLY A 72 -20.26 -2.15 9.75
C GLY A 72 -19.28 -3.06 10.49
N GLU A 73 -18.44 -3.80 9.76
CA GLU A 73 -17.42 -4.68 10.28
C GLU A 73 -16.05 -4.04 10.05
N MET A 74 -15.52 -3.39 11.09
CA MET A 74 -14.18 -2.81 11.07
C MET A 74 -13.17 -3.96 10.92
N PRO A 75 -12.40 -4.05 9.82
CA PRO A 75 -11.34 -5.05 9.73
C PRO A 75 -10.30 -4.78 10.84
N PRO A 76 -9.70 -5.83 11.43
CA PRO A 76 -8.79 -5.69 12.56
C PRO A 76 -7.58 -4.81 12.19
N GLN A 77 -7.52 -3.61 12.76
CA GLN A 77 -6.44 -2.62 12.56
C GLN A 77 -5.25 -2.79 13.51
N ARG A 78 -4.96 -4.01 13.99
CA ARG A 78 -3.94 -4.18 15.02
C ARG A 78 -2.95 -5.29 14.68
N GLU A 79 -2.21 -5.09 13.62
CA GLU A 79 -0.82 -5.50 13.63
C GLU A 79 -0.01 -4.39 12.98
N ARG A 80 0.61 -3.58 13.84
CA ARG A 80 1.80 -2.82 13.50
C ARG A 80 2.92 -3.82 13.17
N LYS A 81 2.79 -4.61 12.10
CA LYS A 81 3.96 -5.04 11.35
C LYS A 81 4.37 -3.75 10.66
N ALA A 82 5.22 -2.98 11.33
CA ALA A 82 5.83 -1.82 10.73
C ALA A 82 6.25 -2.23 9.31
N CYS A 83 5.97 -1.38 8.32
CA CYS A 83 6.87 -1.29 7.18
C CYS A 83 8.22 -0.80 7.71
N ARG A 84 8.89 -1.63 8.52
CA ARG A 84 10.32 -1.58 8.70
C ARG A 84 10.81 -2.53 7.64
N PRO A 85 11.37 -2.04 6.52
CA PRO A 85 12.26 -2.89 5.75
C PRO A 85 13.42 -3.24 6.68
N GLU A 86 13.31 -4.36 7.41
CA GLU A 86 14.43 -5.11 7.96
C GLU A 86 15.21 -5.65 6.75
N GLY A 87 15.88 -4.74 6.05
CA GLY A 87 16.31 -5.01 4.68
C GLY A 87 17.17 -3.94 4.04
N LEU A 88 17.52 -2.84 4.73
CA LEU A 88 18.72 -2.08 4.38
C LEU A 88 19.95 -2.86 4.88
N ARG A 89 20.10 -4.10 4.39
CA ARG A 89 21.34 -4.86 4.50
C ARG A 89 22.30 -4.17 3.55
N LEU A 90 23.20 -3.42 4.16
CA LEU A 90 24.38 -2.83 3.57
C LEU A 90 24.95 -3.73 2.46
N LEU A 91 25.23 -3.10 1.33
CA LEU A 91 26.01 -3.62 0.23
C LEU A 91 27.29 -4.29 0.76
N THR A 92 27.34 -5.62 0.73
CA THR A 92 28.59 -6.37 0.63
C THR A 92 28.39 -7.57 -0.30
N PRO A 93 29.16 -7.70 -1.38
CA PRO A 93 29.18 -8.91 -2.19
C PRO A 93 30.18 -9.88 -1.56
N ALA A 94 29.71 -10.94 -0.91
CA ALA A 94 30.56 -12.11 -0.64
C ALA A 94 29.73 -13.31 -0.19
N GLY A 95 29.52 -14.25 -1.13
CA GLY A 95 29.66 -15.69 -0.92
C GLY A 95 28.62 -16.44 -0.09
N GLY A 96 28.20 -17.59 -0.62
CA GLY A 96 27.87 -18.76 0.21
C GLY A 96 26.41 -19.20 0.19
N THR A 97 26.11 -20.11 -0.75
CA THR A 97 25.37 -21.36 -0.57
C THR A 97 24.50 -21.52 0.68
N GLY A 98 23.20 -21.80 0.49
CA GLY A 98 22.34 -22.39 1.53
C GLY A 98 20.85 -22.34 1.23
N GLU A 99 20.30 -23.48 0.81
CA GLU A 99 18.86 -23.80 0.79
C GLU A 99 18.16 -23.52 2.13
N GLY A 100 16.91 -23.07 2.12
CA GLY A 100 16.14 -23.00 3.37
C GLY A 100 14.83 -22.21 3.41
N LYS A 101 13.82 -22.65 2.65
CA LYS A 101 12.38 -22.79 3.01
C LYS A 101 11.58 -21.58 3.55
N GLU A 102 10.48 -21.34 2.85
CA GLU A 102 9.14 -20.98 3.37
C GLU A 102 8.96 -19.59 4.00
N ALA A 103 8.57 -18.63 3.14
CA ALA A 103 7.76 -17.49 3.56
C ALA A 103 6.38 -17.60 2.89
N ALA A 104 5.47 -18.30 3.56
CA ALA A 104 4.05 -18.14 3.30
C ALA A 104 3.68 -16.66 3.55
N GLY A 105 3.13 -15.99 2.52
CA GLY A 105 2.49 -14.69 2.69
C GLY A 105 3.01 -13.52 1.84
N TRP A 106 3.30 -13.74 0.56
CA TRP A 106 3.25 -12.67 -0.45
C TRP A 106 2.27 -13.16 -1.49
N ASN A 107 1.11 -12.52 -1.66
CA ASN A 107 0.08 -12.99 -2.58
C ASN A 107 0.57 -12.87 -4.04
N GLY A 108 1.38 -13.84 -4.46
CA GLY A 108 2.02 -13.95 -5.77
C GLY A 108 3.12 -12.93 -5.98
N TRP A 109 4.17 -13.34 -6.68
CA TRP A 109 4.85 -12.47 -7.63
C TRP A 109 3.83 -11.51 -8.26
N TRP A 110 3.97 -10.21 -8.00
CA TRP A 110 3.10 -9.14 -8.52
C TRP A 110 2.94 -9.28 -10.03
N ASN A 111 1.89 -9.96 -10.52
CA ASN A 111 1.40 -9.87 -11.89
C ASN A 111 2.50 -9.75 -12.97
N ILE A 112 3.42 -10.72 -13.06
CA ILE A 112 4.53 -10.75 -14.04
C ILE A 112 4.03 -11.05 -15.47
N SER A 113 2.78 -10.69 -15.80
CA SER A 113 2.21 -10.83 -17.14
C SER A 113 1.28 -9.69 -17.54
N LEU A 114 1.38 -8.53 -16.91
CA LEU A 114 0.75 -7.30 -17.44
C LEU A 114 1.78 -6.18 -17.67
N TRP A 115 2.85 -6.57 -18.36
CA TRP A 115 3.59 -5.74 -19.31
C TRP A 115 3.81 -6.59 -20.56
#